data_AF-A4RSD3-F1
#
_entry.id   AF-A4RSD3-F1
#
_cell.length_a   1.000
_cell.length_b   1.000
_cell.length_c   1.000
_cell.angle_alpha   90.00
_cell.angle_beta   90.00
_cell.angle_gamma   90.00
#
_symmetry.space_group_name_H-M   'P 1'
#
loop_
_entity.id
_entity.type
_entity.pdbx_description
1 polymer ?
#
loop_
_entity_poly.entity_id
_entity_poly.type
_entity_poly.pdbx_seq_one_letter_code
_entity_poly.pdbx_strand_id
1 'polypeptide(L)'
;MPMPMPTRLTKTTPTTRARHRAGRGTRARRGATSASTREDVRDIARDIATATPTSRAHSLADCAYATATTSATMRLRDRVACALAATAIEAVVASGMDPAEGGFGAEDEDFRGAESLLISLALEEAMKRNGDRREVRVRVGYALCAMTEDASEATAHAWLEIEGKVLDVCSPGMILCEAARRSGVDYDDRDAMTAQFGAEALLAAGYAPATKERPMRHRPLTVLNVAVPLGGSRGAREKTKPGYGLTLKPPPAGVRGAANAQKRVEFFQSQVLAAGVLGIEKFKDAAPPAARAAYERIVAARVETVRSREDRLERAIAPARP
;
A
#
# COMPACT_ATOMS: atom_id res chain seq x y z
N MET A 1 66.49 14.75 20.09
CA MET A 1 66.35 14.61 21.57
C MET A 1 66.52 16.00 22.17
N PRO A 2 65.80 16.41 23.23
CA PRO A 2 64.75 15.69 23.99
C PRO A 2 63.45 16.51 24.26
N MET A 3 62.34 15.82 24.56
CA MET A 3 61.43 16.24 25.66
C MET A 3 59.93 16.46 25.38
N PRO A 4 59.06 15.41 25.23
CA PRO A 4 57.59 15.53 25.24
C PRO A 4 56.96 15.35 26.66
N MET A 5 55.62 15.48 26.75
CA MET A 5 54.66 15.04 27.81
C MET A 5 54.12 16.14 28.77
N PRO A 6 52.84 16.10 29.23
CA PRO A 6 52.17 14.90 29.75
C PRO A 6 50.85 14.46 29.10
N THR A 7 50.85 13.15 28.86
CA THR A 7 49.72 12.22 28.84
C THR A 7 48.93 12.28 30.15
N ARG A 8 47.60 12.20 30.05
CA ARG A 8 46.74 11.76 31.17
C ARG A 8 46.09 10.42 30.83
N LEU A 9 46.72 9.36 31.32
CA LEU A 9 46.12 8.07 31.72
C LEU A 9 44.97 8.37 32.72
N THR A 10 43.86 7.64 32.90
CA THR A 10 43.39 6.28 32.59
C THR A 10 41.91 6.24 33.01
N LYS A 11 41.10 5.41 32.34
CA LYS A 11 40.33 4.32 32.98
C LYS A 11 39.54 3.53 31.92
N THR A 12 40.23 2.56 31.34
CA THR A 12 39.61 1.34 30.83
C THR A 12 39.13 0.51 32.02
N THR A 13 37.85 0.14 32.04
CA THR A 13 37.44 -1.16 32.59
C THR A 13 36.48 -1.82 31.60
N PRO A 14 36.80 -3.02 31.09
CA PRO A 14 35.95 -3.77 30.20
C PRO A 14 34.98 -4.65 31.01
N THR A 15 33.74 -4.78 30.55
CA THR A 15 32.89 -5.91 30.95
C THR A 15 32.43 -6.66 29.72
N THR A 16 33.26 -7.63 29.37
CA THR A 16 32.94 -8.82 28.59
C THR A 16 31.84 -9.60 29.32
N ARG A 17 30.77 -9.98 28.62
CA ARG A 17 30.13 -11.28 28.82
C ARG A 17 29.41 -11.74 27.57
N ALA A 18 30.20 -12.29 26.66
CA ALA A 18 29.74 -13.42 25.87
C ALA A 18 29.29 -14.52 26.87
N ARG A 19 28.03 -14.93 26.79
CA ARG A 19 27.58 -16.19 27.37
C ARG A 19 27.06 -17.09 26.27
N HIS A 20 27.90 -18.07 25.97
CA HIS A 20 27.54 -19.39 25.46
C HIS A 20 26.14 -19.83 25.88
N ARG A 21 25.36 -20.33 24.92
CA ARG A 21 24.23 -21.23 25.18
C ARG A 21 24.62 -22.62 24.67
N ALA A 22 25.46 -23.32 25.45
CA ALA A 22 25.62 -24.76 25.34
C ALA A 22 24.69 -25.42 26.38
N GLY A 23 23.94 -26.43 25.95
CA GLY A 23 22.71 -26.88 26.59
C GLY A 23 22.84 -27.75 27.84
N ARG A 24 21.68 -27.93 28.51
CA ARG A 24 21.28 -29.16 29.22
C ARG A 24 19.81 -29.06 29.60
N GLY A 25 19.06 -30.13 29.34
CA GLY A 25 17.73 -30.34 29.93
C GLY A 25 16.64 -30.74 28.94
N THR A 26 16.73 -31.95 28.39
CA THR A 26 15.60 -32.64 27.77
C THR A 26 14.48 -32.87 28.79
N ARG A 27 13.46 -32.01 28.83
CA ARG A 27 12.08 -32.38 29.19
C ARG A 27 11.07 -31.29 28.81
N ALA A 28 10.01 -31.71 28.12
CA ALA A 28 8.75 -31.00 27.81
C ALA A 28 8.77 -29.86 26.76
N ARG A 29 9.08 -30.21 25.51
CA ARG A 29 8.63 -29.46 24.31
C ARG A 29 7.13 -29.64 24.10
N ARG A 30 6.27 -28.88 24.81
CA ARG A 30 4.87 -28.62 24.40
C ARG A 30 4.33 -27.22 24.77
N GLY A 31 5.08 -26.38 25.49
CA GLY A 31 4.63 -25.05 25.92
C GLY A 31 5.45 -23.84 25.44
N ALA A 32 6.59 -24.04 24.77
CA ALA A 32 7.49 -22.96 24.36
C ALA A 32 7.05 -22.23 23.08
N THR A 33 6.31 -22.91 22.20
CA THR A 33 5.81 -22.31 20.95
C THR A 33 4.72 -21.27 21.22
N SER A 34 3.77 -21.55 22.12
CA SER A 34 2.69 -20.60 22.43
C SER A 34 3.13 -19.33 23.15
N ALA A 35 4.22 -19.39 23.93
CA ALA A 35 4.77 -18.22 24.63
C ALA A 35 5.56 -17.34 23.66
N SER A 36 6.45 -17.93 22.84
CA SER A 36 7.17 -17.24 21.77
C SER A 36 6.20 -16.58 20.80
N THR A 37 5.22 -17.32 20.26
CA THR A 37 4.23 -16.75 19.33
C THR A 37 3.40 -15.63 19.97
N ARG A 38 3.11 -15.67 21.27
CA ARG A 38 2.40 -14.58 21.96
C ARG A 38 3.28 -13.34 22.17
N GLU A 39 4.58 -13.52 22.40
CA GLU A 39 5.55 -12.42 22.49
C GLU A 39 5.78 -11.81 21.10
N ASP A 40 6.01 -12.64 20.07
CA ASP A 40 6.15 -12.22 18.67
C ASP A 40 4.91 -11.47 18.18
N VAL A 41 3.69 -11.95 18.48
CA VAL A 41 2.43 -11.26 18.14
C VAL A 41 2.28 -9.93 18.89
N ARG A 42 2.74 -9.83 20.14
CA ARG A 42 2.71 -8.59 20.91
C ARG A 42 3.71 -7.57 20.39
N ASP A 43 4.86 -8.02 19.92
CA ASP A 43 5.89 -7.16 19.34
C ASP A 43 5.47 -6.66 17.96
N ILE A 44 4.91 -7.52 17.10
CA ILE A 44 4.29 -7.10 15.82
C ILE A 44 3.16 -6.09 16.06
N ALA A 45 2.28 -6.33 17.04
CA ALA A 45 1.21 -5.39 17.36
C ALA A 45 1.73 -4.05 17.89
N ARG A 46 2.85 -4.06 18.63
CA ARG A 46 3.50 -2.84 19.12
C ARG A 46 4.18 -2.09 17.97
N ASP A 47 4.84 -2.80 17.06
CA ASP A 47 5.50 -2.20 15.90
C ASP A 47 4.47 -1.55 14.97
N ILE A 48 3.38 -2.25 14.63
CA ILE A 48 2.25 -1.67 13.88
C ILE A 48 1.68 -0.44 14.59
N ALA A 49 1.60 -0.45 15.93
CA ALA A 49 1.11 0.70 16.69
C ALA A 49 2.04 1.92 16.62
N THR A 50 3.32 1.74 16.26
CA THR A 50 4.27 2.83 16.03
C THR A 50 4.36 3.29 14.57
N ALA A 51 3.67 2.59 13.65
CA ALA A 51 3.61 2.99 12.26
C ALA A 51 2.98 4.38 12.12
N THR A 52 3.47 5.13 11.12
CA THR A 52 2.92 6.42 10.71
C THR A 52 2.69 6.40 9.20
N PRO A 53 1.76 7.21 8.67
CA PRO A 53 1.52 7.26 7.22
C PRO A 53 2.77 7.53 6.38
N THR A 54 3.76 8.22 6.95
CA THR A 54 5.00 8.61 6.28
C THR A 54 6.19 7.68 6.58
N SER A 55 5.96 6.57 7.29
CA SER A 55 7.03 5.65 7.70
C SER A 55 7.75 4.99 6.52
N ARG A 56 9.01 4.61 6.75
CA ARG A 56 9.88 3.86 5.81
C ARG A 56 10.13 2.42 6.22
N ALA A 57 10.03 2.16 7.52
CA ALA A 57 10.33 0.85 8.10
C ALA A 57 9.12 -0.10 8.08
N HIS A 58 7.92 0.45 7.87
CA HIS A 58 6.68 -0.32 7.88
C HIS A 58 6.16 -0.53 6.46
N SER A 59 5.37 -1.59 6.29
CA SER A 59 4.70 -1.87 5.02
C SER A 59 3.79 -0.72 4.60
N LEU A 60 3.49 -0.62 3.31
CA LEU A 60 2.50 0.34 2.81
C LEU A 60 1.12 0.12 3.45
N ALA A 61 0.75 -1.13 3.72
CA ALA A 61 -0.50 -1.48 4.38
C ALA A 61 -0.54 -0.96 5.82
N ASP A 62 0.54 -1.13 6.58
CA ASP A 62 0.67 -0.59 7.94
C ASP A 62 0.61 0.94 7.94
N CYS A 63 1.29 1.60 6.98
CA CYS A 63 1.22 3.05 6.83
C CYS A 63 -0.21 3.52 6.51
N ALA A 64 -0.94 2.80 5.65
CA ALA A 64 -2.34 3.10 5.35
C ALA A 64 -3.23 2.90 6.58
N TYR A 65 -3.05 1.80 7.33
CA TYR A 65 -3.77 1.55 8.57
C TYR A 65 -3.49 2.64 9.62
N ALA A 66 -2.23 3.05 9.76
CA ALA A 66 -1.79 4.13 10.64
C ALA A 66 -2.39 5.50 10.32
N THR A 67 -3.02 5.67 9.14
CA THR A 67 -3.84 6.86 8.88
C THR A 67 -4.93 7.02 9.96
N ALA A 68 -5.46 5.92 10.48
CA ALA A 68 -6.44 5.94 11.56
C ALA A 68 -5.91 6.50 12.90
N THR A 69 -4.59 6.49 13.11
CA THR A 69 -3.96 6.95 14.35
C THR A 69 -3.55 8.42 14.30
N THR A 70 -3.60 9.04 13.11
CA THR A 70 -3.30 10.48 12.93
C THR A 70 -4.26 11.41 13.68
N SER A 71 -5.46 10.92 14.02
CA SER A 71 -6.46 11.65 14.78
C SER A 71 -7.13 10.77 15.82
N ALA A 72 -6.97 11.12 17.10
CA ALA A 72 -7.62 10.44 18.22
C ALA A 72 -9.16 10.44 18.09
N THR A 73 -9.71 11.46 17.42
CA THR A 73 -11.15 11.65 17.22
C THR A 73 -11.68 11.05 15.91
N MET A 74 -10.85 10.29 15.17
CA MET A 74 -11.30 9.68 13.92
C MET A 74 -12.48 8.74 14.16
N ARG A 75 -13.57 8.99 13.40
CA ARG A 75 -14.83 8.23 13.46
C ARG A 75 -14.58 6.76 13.13
N LEU A 76 -15.31 5.84 13.78
CA LEU A 76 -15.18 4.39 13.55
C LEU A 76 -15.28 4.00 12.07
N ARG A 77 -16.20 4.62 11.32
CA ARG A 77 -16.36 4.41 9.88
C ARG A 77 -15.13 4.82 9.04
N ASP A 78 -14.40 5.86 9.46
CA ASP A 78 -13.15 6.27 8.80
C ASP A 78 -12.03 5.26 9.10
N ARG A 79 -12.02 4.69 10.31
CA ARG A 79 -11.09 3.61 10.68
C ARG A 79 -11.35 2.34 9.88
N VAL A 80 -12.62 2.00 9.62
CA VAL A 80 -13.00 0.90 8.72
C VAL A 80 -12.45 1.14 7.32
N ALA A 81 -12.61 2.36 6.77
CA ALA A 81 -12.03 2.70 5.47
C ALA A 81 -10.49 2.57 5.45
N CYS A 82 -9.79 2.97 6.52
CA CYS A 82 -8.34 2.78 6.63
C CYS A 82 -7.95 1.30 6.67
N ALA A 83 -8.70 0.46 7.39
CA ALA A 83 -8.46 -0.99 7.46
C ALA A 83 -8.72 -1.70 6.11
N LEU A 84 -9.79 -1.32 5.42
CA LEU A 84 -10.07 -1.81 4.07
C LEU A 84 -9.01 -1.35 3.07
N ALA A 85 -8.51 -0.12 3.21
CA ALA A 85 -7.42 0.40 2.39
C ALA A 85 -6.13 -0.41 2.57
N ALA A 86 -5.75 -0.69 3.82
CA ALA A 86 -4.61 -1.56 4.13
C ALA A 86 -4.78 -2.95 3.51
N THR A 87 -5.96 -3.55 3.64
CA THR A 87 -6.29 -4.86 3.03
C THR A 87 -6.17 -4.83 1.51
N ALA A 88 -6.63 -3.74 0.87
CA ALA A 88 -6.52 -3.58 -0.57
C ALA A 88 -5.06 -3.43 -1.03
N ILE A 89 -4.25 -2.68 -0.30
CA ILE A 89 -2.81 -2.57 -0.58
C ILE A 89 -2.13 -3.94 -0.49
N GLU A 90 -2.42 -4.72 0.55
CA GLU A 90 -1.89 -6.08 0.67
C GLU A 90 -2.32 -6.98 -0.49
N ALA A 91 -3.60 -6.90 -0.88
CA ALA A 91 -4.14 -7.70 -1.97
C ALA A 91 -3.51 -7.35 -3.32
N VAL A 92 -3.27 -6.06 -3.58
CA VAL A 92 -2.58 -5.60 -4.79
C VAL A 92 -1.11 -6.01 -4.79
N VAL A 93 -0.39 -5.82 -3.68
CA VAL A 93 1.01 -6.27 -3.59
C VAL A 93 1.11 -7.78 -3.77
N ALA A 94 0.20 -8.55 -3.16
CA ALA A 94 0.22 -10.01 -3.25
C ALA A 94 -0.18 -10.55 -4.63
N SER A 95 -0.89 -9.77 -5.45
CA SER A 95 -1.27 -10.20 -6.81
C SER A 95 -0.11 -10.12 -7.80
N GLY A 96 0.94 -9.35 -7.49
CA GLY A 96 2.06 -9.12 -8.40
C GLY A 96 1.72 -8.23 -9.61
N MET A 97 0.49 -7.71 -9.68
CA MET A 97 0.02 -6.84 -10.77
C MET A 97 0.33 -5.39 -10.40
N ASP A 98 1.42 -4.81 -10.92
CA ASP A 98 1.67 -3.37 -10.72
C ASP A 98 0.73 -2.58 -11.66
N PRO A 99 0.00 -1.56 -11.17
CA PRO A 99 -0.88 -0.73 -11.99
C PRO A 99 -0.21 -0.07 -13.21
N ALA A 100 1.13 0.01 -13.26
CA ALA A 100 1.88 0.53 -14.40
C ALA A 100 2.39 -0.55 -15.39
N GLU A 101 2.56 -1.78 -14.91
CA GLU A 101 3.11 -2.91 -15.67
C GLU A 101 1.98 -3.81 -16.15
N GLY A 102 1.10 -3.30 -17.01
CA GLY A 102 0.37 -4.20 -17.91
C GLY A 102 1.40 -5.14 -18.52
N GLY A 103 1.30 -6.42 -18.15
CA GLY A 103 2.46 -7.31 -17.95
C GLY A 103 3.43 -7.39 -19.12
N PHE A 104 4.64 -7.89 -18.84
CA PHE A 104 5.49 -8.46 -19.88
C PHE A 104 4.74 -9.62 -20.56
N GLY A 105 3.95 -9.27 -21.57
CA GLY A 105 3.07 -10.17 -22.30
C GLY A 105 2.19 -9.34 -23.24
N ALA A 106 2.54 -9.36 -24.53
CA ALA A 106 1.89 -8.60 -25.61
C ALA A 106 0.43 -9.01 -25.89
N GLU A 107 -0.23 -9.75 -24.99
CA GLU A 107 -1.52 -10.38 -25.25
C GLU A 107 -2.70 -9.64 -24.61
N ASP A 108 -2.48 -8.77 -23.61
CA ASP A 108 -3.56 -8.03 -22.91
C ASP A 108 -3.22 -6.54 -22.67
N GLU A 109 -2.77 -5.81 -23.70
CA GLU A 109 -2.69 -4.33 -23.67
C GLU A 109 -4.05 -3.71 -23.27
N ASP A 110 -5.13 -4.47 -23.44
CA ASP A 110 -6.48 -4.04 -23.18
C ASP A 110 -6.87 -3.87 -21.70
N PHE A 111 -6.05 -4.35 -20.75
CA PHE A 111 -6.31 -4.19 -19.32
C PHE A 111 -5.35 -3.23 -18.59
N ARG A 112 -4.35 -2.66 -19.28
CA ARG A 112 -3.40 -1.71 -18.66
C ARG A 112 -4.12 -0.48 -18.08
N GLY A 113 -3.91 -0.20 -16.80
CA GLY A 113 -4.49 0.94 -16.07
C GLY A 113 -5.91 0.69 -15.56
N ALA A 114 -6.45 -0.51 -15.78
CA ALA A 114 -7.79 -0.92 -15.36
C ALA A 114 -7.82 -1.43 -13.91
N GLU A 115 -6.65 -1.74 -13.33
CA GLU A 115 -6.48 -2.22 -11.96
C GLU A 115 -7.06 -1.22 -10.94
N SER A 116 -6.76 0.07 -11.13
CA SER A 116 -7.25 1.12 -10.24
C SER A 116 -8.79 1.17 -10.16
N LEU A 117 -9.48 0.90 -11.28
CA LEU A 117 -10.94 0.82 -11.34
C LEU A 117 -11.45 -0.44 -10.65
N LEU A 118 -10.86 -1.59 -10.95
CA LEU A 118 -11.24 -2.86 -10.33
C LEU A 118 -11.10 -2.81 -8.80
N ILE A 119 -9.98 -2.27 -8.31
CA ILE A 119 -9.70 -2.12 -6.88
C ILE A 119 -10.62 -1.09 -6.23
N SER A 120 -10.94 0.02 -6.92
CA SER A 120 -11.91 1.00 -6.43
C SER A 120 -13.32 0.41 -6.31
N LEU A 121 -13.76 -0.38 -7.30
CA LEU A 121 -15.04 -1.11 -7.26
C LEU A 121 -15.05 -2.15 -6.13
N ALA A 122 -13.94 -2.86 -5.91
CA ALA A 122 -13.79 -3.82 -4.83
C ALA A 122 -13.92 -3.15 -3.45
N LEU A 123 -13.26 -2.01 -3.27
CA LEU A 123 -13.32 -1.23 -2.03
C LEU A 123 -14.71 -0.64 -1.79
N GLU A 124 -15.40 -0.15 -2.82
CA GLU A 124 -16.77 0.34 -2.72
C GLU A 124 -17.70 -0.76 -2.20
N GLU A 125 -17.62 -1.94 -2.79
CA GLU A 125 -18.41 -3.10 -2.39
C GLU A 125 -18.03 -3.60 -0.98
N ALA A 126 -16.73 -3.61 -0.65
CA ALA A 126 -16.27 -3.96 0.69
C ALA A 126 -16.80 -2.99 1.75
N MET A 127 -16.86 -1.68 1.47
CA MET A 127 -17.44 -0.68 2.37
C MET A 127 -18.93 -0.92 2.59
N LYS A 128 -19.70 -1.16 1.51
CA LYS A 128 -21.13 -1.50 1.59
C LYS A 128 -21.36 -2.73 2.47
N ARG A 129 -20.56 -3.79 2.27
CA ARG A 129 -20.63 -5.04 3.05
C ARG A 129 -20.24 -4.88 4.52
N ASN A 130 -19.40 -3.89 4.84
CA ASN A 130 -19.06 -3.52 6.21
C ASN A 130 -20.04 -2.49 6.81
N GLY A 131 -21.19 -2.28 6.17
CA GLY A 131 -22.29 -1.47 6.67
C GLY A 131 -22.10 0.04 6.48
N ASP A 132 -21.18 0.47 5.61
CA ASP A 132 -21.05 1.88 5.27
C ASP A 132 -22.30 2.36 4.51
N ARG A 133 -22.88 3.46 4.98
CA ARG A 133 -24.08 4.10 4.40
C ARG A 133 -23.79 5.47 3.84
N ARG A 134 -22.52 5.87 3.81
CA ARG A 134 -22.10 7.16 3.27
C ARG A 134 -22.24 7.16 1.75
N GLU A 135 -22.24 8.38 1.23
CA GLU A 135 -21.95 8.58 -0.18
C GLU A 135 -20.51 8.17 -0.47
N VAL A 136 -20.36 7.02 -1.12
CA VAL A 136 -19.12 6.51 -1.68
C VAL A 136 -19.28 6.56 -3.20
N ARG A 137 -18.37 7.25 -3.88
CA ARG A 137 -18.40 7.38 -5.34
C ARG A 137 -17.09 6.88 -5.93
N VAL A 138 -17.17 5.96 -6.90
CA VAL A 138 -16.05 5.65 -7.79
C VAL A 138 -15.88 6.81 -8.76
N ARG A 139 -14.69 7.40 -8.76
CA ARG A 139 -14.28 8.44 -9.71
C ARG A 139 -13.32 7.87 -10.72
N VAL A 140 -13.48 8.28 -11.97
CA VAL A 140 -12.60 7.92 -13.06
C VAL A 140 -12.11 9.21 -13.70
N GLY A 141 -10.79 9.29 -13.86
CA GLY A 141 -10.12 10.41 -14.48
C GLY A 141 -8.72 9.98 -14.90
N TYR A 142 -7.75 10.84 -14.65
CA TYR A 142 -6.40 10.71 -15.16
C TYR A 142 -5.39 10.81 -14.02
N ALA A 143 -4.28 10.10 -14.19
CA ALA A 143 -3.13 10.20 -13.32
C ALA A 143 -1.84 10.34 -14.15
N LEU A 144 -0.81 10.92 -13.51
CA LEU A 144 0.56 10.83 -14.00
C LEU A 144 1.16 9.50 -13.56
N CYS A 145 1.66 8.71 -14.51
CA CYS A 145 2.42 7.49 -14.27
C CYS A 145 3.90 7.74 -14.53
N ALA A 146 4.76 7.44 -13.56
CA ALA A 146 6.21 7.43 -13.78
C ALA A 146 6.61 6.06 -14.34
N MET A 147 7.20 6.05 -15.54
CA MET A 147 7.60 4.81 -16.21
C MET A 147 9.08 4.51 -16.00
N THR A 148 9.92 5.56 -16.04
CA THR A 148 11.36 5.48 -15.79
C THR A 148 11.84 6.78 -15.12
N GLU A 149 13.14 6.86 -14.85
CA GLU A 149 13.80 8.08 -14.39
C GLU A 149 13.60 9.29 -15.32
N ASP A 150 13.32 9.09 -16.61
CA ASP A 150 13.18 10.17 -17.59
C ASP A 150 11.76 10.28 -18.17
N ALA A 151 11.01 9.18 -18.17
CA ALA A 151 9.70 9.12 -18.81
C ALA A 151 8.55 9.14 -17.81
N SER A 152 7.53 9.92 -18.16
CA SER A 152 6.20 9.86 -17.54
C SER A 152 5.14 9.89 -18.63
N GLU A 153 3.99 9.31 -18.35
CA GLU A 153 2.84 9.31 -19.24
C GLU A 153 1.55 9.58 -18.49
N ALA A 154 0.56 10.10 -19.21
CA ALA A 154 -0.80 10.20 -18.73
C ALA A 154 -1.48 8.84 -18.86
N THR A 155 -2.11 8.38 -17.79
CA THR A 155 -2.91 7.15 -17.77
C THR A 155 -4.33 7.43 -17.29
N ALA A 156 -5.27 6.57 -17.69
CA ALA A 156 -6.56 6.50 -17.01
C ALA A 156 -6.35 5.96 -15.59
N HIS A 157 -7.10 6.49 -14.63
CA HIS A 157 -7.02 6.07 -13.23
C HIS A 157 -8.37 6.23 -12.55
N ALA A 158 -8.64 5.38 -11.56
CA ALA A 158 -9.82 5.47 -10.72
C ALA A 158 -9.48 5.48 -9.23
N TRP A 159 -10.33 6.15 -8.47
CA TRP A 159 -10.23 6.25 -7.01
C TRP A 159 -11.63 6.33 -6.39
N LEU A 160 -11.71 6.27 -5.06
CA LEU A 160 -12.93 6.50 -4.31
C LEU A 160 -12.98 7.90 -3.71
N GLU A 161 -14.16 8.51 -3.73
CA GLU A 161 -14.51 9.68 -2.93
C GLU A 161 -15.54 9.29 -1.87
N ILE A 162 -15.20 9.52 -0.60
CA ILE A 162 -16.05 9.20 0.56
C ILE A 162 -16.33 10.49 1.32
N GLU A 163 -17.56 11.00 1.24
CA GLU A 163 -17.93 12.33 1.79
C GLU A 163 -16.93 13.44 1.39
N GLY A 164 -16.44 13.41 0.15
CA GLY A 164 -15.47 14.38 -0.38
C GLY A 164 -14.00 14.14 -0.01
N LYS A 165 -13.68 13.03 0.68
CA LYS A 165 -12.30 12.61 0.95
C LYS A 165 -11.85 11.58 -0.08
N VAL A 166 -10.63 11.73 -0.59
CA VAL A 166 -10.03 10.81 -1.56
C VAL A 166 -9.52 9.56 -0.84
N LEU A 167 -9.80 8.40 -1.42
CA LEU A 167 -9.18 7.13 -1.12
C LEU A 167 -8.65 6.50 -2.42
N ASP A 168 -7.33 6.41 -2.52
CA ASP A 168 -6.60 5.91 -3.67
C ASP A 168 -5.45 5.04 -3.19
N VAL A 169 -5.58 3.73 -3.40
CA VAL A 169 -4.67 2.69 -2.89
C VAL A 169 -3.86 2.02 -4.00
N CYS A 170 -4.00 2.49 -5.23
CA CYS A 170 -3.26 1.98 -6.37
C CYS A 170 -2.36 3.10 -6.88
N SER A 171 -1.07 2.85 -7.00
CA SER A 171 -0.15 3.78 -7.65
C SER A 171 0.97 2.98 -8.31
N PRO A 172 1.43 3.39 -9.50
CA PRO A 172 2.62 2.83 -10.16
C PRO A 172 3.80 2.60 -9.21
N GLY A 173 4.47 1.46 -9.35
CA GLY A 173 5.70 1.13 -8.62
C GLY A 173 5.48 0.79 -7.15
N MET A 174 4.23 0.65 -6.71
CA MET A 174 3.92 0.30 -5.31
C MET A 174 4.46 -1.07 -4.92
N ILE A 175 4.51 -2.03 -5.85
CA ILE A 175 4.99 -3.39 -5.57
C ILE A 175 6.49 -3.37 -5.29
N LEU A 176 7.26 -2.69 -6.15
CA LEU A 176 8.70 -2.56 -5.97
C LEU A 176 9.03 -1.73 -4.72
N CYS A 177 8.26 -0.68 -4.42
CA CYS A 177 8.40 0.08 -3.17
C CYS A 177 8.15 -0.78 -1.93
N GLU A 178 7.15 -1.63 -1.95
CA GLU A 178 6.85 -2.57 -0.86
C GLU A 178 7.95 -3.64 -0.71
N ALA A 179 8.46 -4.17 -1.83
CA ALA A 179 9.58 -5.11 -1.82
C ALA A 179 10.85 -4.50 -1.22
N ALA A 180 11.16 -3.24 -1.57
CA ALA A 180 12.29 -2.49 -0.99
C ALA A 180 12.14 -2.34 0.53
N ARG A 181 10.97 -1.93 1.01
CA ARG A 181 10.66 -1.81 2.45
C ARG A 181 10.86 -3.11 3.20
N ARG A 182 10.33 -4.21 2.67
CA ARG A 182 10.48 -5.55 3.26
C ARG A 182 11.92 -6.03 3.29
N SER A 183 12.74 -5.56 2.36
CA SER A 183 14.16 -5.85 2.29
C SER A 183 15.02 -4.89 3.12
N GLY A 184 14.41 -3.89 3.77
CA GLY A 184 15.13 -2.85 4.52
C GLY A 184 15.97 -1.92 3.64
N VAL A 185 15.66 -1.85 2.34
CA VAL A 185 16.37 -1.03 1.35
C VAL A 185 15.61 0.28 1.14
N ASP A 186 16.34 1.40 1.08
CA ASP A 186 15.74 2.67 0.67
C ASP A 186 15.47 2.63 -0.84
N TYR A 187 14.21 2.79 -1.24
CA TYR A 187 13.82 2.77 -2.65
C TYR A 187 14.59 3.81 -3.48
N ASP A 188 15.00 4.95 -2.92
CA ASP A 188 15.74 5.96 -3.69
C ASP A 188 17.26 5.68 -3.74
N ASP A 189 17.76 4.70 -2.99
CA ASP A 189 19.17 4.28 -3.03
C ASP A 189 19.39 3.29 -4.19
N ARG A 190 19.88 3.81 -5.31
CA ARG A 190 20.11 3.03 -6.53
C ARG A 190 21.09 1.90 -6.34
N ASP A 191 22.15 2.12 -5.60
CA ASP A 191 23.20 1.13 -5.45
C ASP A 191 22.67 -0.03 -4.59
N ALA A 192 21.95 0.29 -3.50
CA ALA A 192 21.32 -0.71 -2.65
C ALA A 192 20.19 -1.47 -3.38
N MET A 193 19.33 -0.76 -4.13
CA MET A 193 18.29 -1.39 -4.94
C MET A 193 18.88 -2.32 -6.01
N THR A 194 19.92 -1.87 -6.72
CA THR A 194 20.58 -2.67 -7.77
C THR A 194 21.27 -3.89 -7.17
N ALA A 195 21.92 -3.75 -6.02
CA ALA A 195 22.54 -4.87 -5.32
C ALA A 195 21.52 -5.89 -4.83
N GLN A 196 20.34 -5.44 -4.39
CA GLN A 196 19.30 -6.30 -3.82
C GLN A 196 18.45 -7.02 -4.89
N PHE A 197 18.07 -6.31 -5.96
CA PHE A 197 17.08 -6.81 -6.93
C PHE A 197 17.67 -7.08 -8.32
N GLY A 198 18.86 -6.54 -8.63
CA GLY A 198 19.49 -6.63 -9.95
C GLY A 198 18.96 -5.58 -10.94
N ALA A 199 19.86 -5.04 -11.77
CA ALA A 199 19.54 -3.94 -12.69
C ALA A 199 18.47 -4.28 -13.72
N GLU A 200 18.49 -5.50 -14.27
CA GLU A 200 17.50 -5.93 -15.27
C GLU A 200 16.09 -6.05 -14.69
N ALA A 201 15.96 -6.62 -13.49
CA ALA A 201 14.68 -6.74 -12.81
C ALA A 201 14.12 -5.36 -12.42
N LEU A 202 14.97 -4.44 -11.98
CA LEU A 202 14.57 -3.06 -11.70
C LEU A 202 14.10 -2.33 -12.96
N LEU A 203 14.81 -2.48 -14.08
CA LEU A 203 14.41 -1.88 -15.35
C LEU A 203 13.07 -2.46 -15.84
N ALA A 204 12.91 -3.78 -15.75
CA ALA A 204 11.65 -4.45 -16.06
C ALA A 204 10.51 -3.94 -15.16
N ALA A 205 10.79 -3.77 -13.86
CA ALA A 205 9.82 -3.32 -12.87
C ALA A 205 9.54 -1.80 -12.87
N GLY A 206 9.95 -1.08 -13.92
CA GLY A 206 9.73 0.37 -14.03
C GLY A 206 10.38 1.19 -12.91
N TYR A 207 11.53 0.75 -12.39
CA TYR A 207 12.22 1.43 -11.29
C TYR A 207 12.52 2.90 -11.63
N ALA A 208 11.98 3.81 -10.81
CA ALA A 208 12.05 5.25 -11.05
C ALA A 208 12.32 6.00 -9.72
N PRO A 209 13.57 6.00 -9.23
CA PRO A 209 13.93 6.67 -7.98
C PRO A 209 13.81 8.19 -8.09
N ALA A 210 13.61 8.86 -6.97
CA ALA A 210 13.64 10.32 -6.93
C ALA A 210 15.03 10.86 -7.32
N THR A 211 15.05 11.99 -8.04
CA THR A 211 16.29 12.72 -8.35
C THR A 211 16.28 14.11 -7.72
N LYS A 212 17.42 14.81 -7.74
CA LYS A 212 17.48 16.21 -7.29
C LYS A 212 16.53 17.10 -8.10
N GLU A 213 16.40 16.83 -9.39
CA GLU A 213 15.57 17.56 -10.35
C GLU A 213 14.10 17.15 -10.26
N ARG A 214 13.81 15.89 -9.90
CA ARG A 214 12.46 15.33 -9.76
C ARG A 214 12.32 14.62 -8.41
N PRO A 215 12.15 15.39 -7.32
CA PRO A 215 12.15 14.84 -5.97
C PRO A 215 10.88 14.04 -5.63
N MET A 216 9.80 14.20 -6.41
CA MET A 216 8.56 13.42 -6.29
C MET A 216 8.24 12.75 -7.62
N ARG A 217 8.76 11.53 -7.78
CA ARG A 217 8.53 10.69 -8.97
C ARG A 217 7.23 9.91 -8.89
N HIS A 218 6.99 9.31 -7.73
CA HIS A 218 5.81 8.50 -7.49
C HIS A 218 4.70 9.30 -6.83
N ARG A 219 3.49 9.11 -7.32
CA ARG A 219 2.30 9.62 -6.66
C ARG A 219 2.12 8.87 -5.33
N PRO A 220 1.83 9.58 -4.21
CA PRO A 220 1.50 8.88 -2.97
C PRO A 220 0.18 8.12 -3.12
N LEU A 221 0.04 7.05 -2.34
CA LEU A 221 -1.30 6.55 -2.02
C LEU A 221 -1.99 7.61 -1.16
N THR A 222 -3.31 7.67 -1.22
CA THR A 222 -4.10 8.62 -0.41
C THR A 222 -5.16 7.85 0.36
N VAL A 223 -5.17 7.99 1.68
CA VAL A 223 -6.18 7.38 2.55
C VAL A 223 -6.94 8.49 3.26
N LEU A 224 -8.19 8.73 2.85
CA LEU A 224 -9.06 9.77 3.40
C LEU A 224 -8.38 11.17 3.47
N ASN A 225 -7.78 11.60 2.36
CA ASN A 225 -6.97 12.83 2.25
C ASN A 225 -5.69 12.86 3.11
N VAL A 226 -5.19 11.71 3.56
CA VAL A 226 -3.84 11.58 4.15
C VAL A 226 -2.93 10.91 3.14
N ALA A 227 -1.79 11.53 2.84
CA ALA A 227 -0.83 10.96 1.92
C ALA A 227 -0.01 9.84 2.59
N VAL A 228 0.13 8.72 1.89
CA VAL A 228 1.02 7.60 2.21
C VAL A 228 2.06 7.54 1.09
N PRO A 229 3.26 8.11 1.29
CA PRO A 229 4.32 8.10 0.28
C PRO A 229 4.77 6.67 -0.06
N LEU A 230 5.03 6.39 -1.33
CA LEU A 230 5.56 5.09 -1.79
C LEU A 230 7.06 4.96 -1.49
N GLY A 231 7.85 5.86 -2.07
CA GLY A 231 9.28 6.06 -1.85
C GLY A 231 9.59 7.50 -1.40
N GLY A 232 10.86 7.92 -1.42
CA GLY A 232 11.23 9.31 -1.12
C GLY A 232 12.20 9.45 0.05
N SER A 233 13.31 10.14 -0.17
CA SER A 233 14.11 10.78 0.87
C SER A 233 13.24 11.69 1.75
N ARG A 234 13.63 11.85 3.02
CA ARG A 234 12.81 12.52 4.07
C ARG A 234 12.21 13.86 3.61
N GLY A 235 12.96 14.67 2.87
CA GLY A 235 12.52 16.00 2.41
C GLY A 235 11.48 16.01 1.27
N ALA A 236 11.41 14.95 0.46
CA ALA A 236 10.37 14.83 -0.58
C ALA A 236 9.00 14.48 0.03
N ARG A 237 9.01 13.68 1.11
CA ARG A 237 7.80 13.23 1.81
C ARG A 237 7.07 14.36 2.52
N GLU A 238 7.79 15.28 3.15
CA GLU A 238 7.20 16.42 3.87
C GLU A 238 6.41 17.37 2.94
N LYS A 239 6.71 17.34 1.63
CA LYS A 239 6.01 18.14 0.61
C LYS A 239 4.90 17.37 -0.11
N THR A 240 4.74 16.08 0.20
CA THR A 240 3.81 15.21 -0.51
C THR A 240 2.38 15.50 -0.10
N LYS A 241 1.53 15.86 -1.07
CA LYS A 241 0.13 16.24 -0.85
C LYS A 241 -0.83 15.08 -1.16
N PRO A 242 -1.93 14.93 -0.42
CA PRO A 242 -2.96 13.95 -0.74
C PRO A 242 -3.58 14.23 -2.10
N GLY A 243 -3.92 13.18 -2.86
CA GLY A 243 -4.51 13.28 -4.19
C GLY A 243 -3.62 13.95 -5.25
N TYR A 244 -2.34 14.20 -4.94
CA TYR A 244 -1.39 14.76 -5.89
C TYR A 244 -1.39 13.95 -7.19
N GLY A 245 -1.33 14.60 -8.35
CA GLY A 245 -1.27 13.90 -9.64
C GLY A 245 -2.58 13.24 -10.12
N LEU A 246 -3.66 13.28 -9.34
CA LEU A 246 -5.01 12.90 -9.80
C LEU A 246 -5.72 14.10 -10.41
N THR A 247 -6.43 13.91 -11.52
CA THR A 247 -7.20 14.97 -12.16
C THR A 247 -8.38 14.42 -12.96
N LEU A 248 -9.48 15.18 -13.01
CA LEU A 248 -10.59 14.92 -13.92
C LEU A 248 -10.42 15.65 -15.26
N LYS A 249 -9.47 16.58 -15.37
CA LYS A 249 -9.18 17.29 -16.61
C LYS A 249 -8.39 16.36 -17.54
N PRO A 250 -8.80 16.25 -18.82
CA PRO A 250 -8.08 15.41 -19.77
C PRO A 250 -6.64 15.91 -19.97
N PRO A 251 -5.68 14.99 -20.15
CA PRO A 251 -4.31 15.36 -20.44
C PRO A 251 -4.22 16.08 -21.80
N PRO A 252 -3.34 17.09 -21.94
CA PRO A 252 -3.09 17.72 -23.24
C PRO A 252 -2.65 16.71 -24.31
N ALA A 253 -3.05 16.92 -25.56
CA ALA A 253 -2.80 15.98 -26.65
C ALA A 253 -1.31 15.65 -26.90
N GLY A 254 -0.40 16.60 -26.60
CA GLY A 254 1.04 16.41 -26.72
C GLY A 254 1.70 15.61 -25.58
N VAL A 255 0.94 15.24 -24.54
CA VAL A 255 1.46 14.41 -23.44
C VAL A 255 1.41 12.93 -23.85
N ARG A 256 2.51 12.21 -23.64
CA ARG A 256 2.58 10.77 -23.87
C ARG A 256 1.44 10.04 -23.15
N GLY A 257 0.79 9.10 -23.83
CA GLY A 257 -0.32 8.32 -23.27
C GLY A 257 -1.68 9.03 -23.26
N ALA A 258 -1.75 10.34 -23.58
CA ALA A 258 -2.97 11.14 -23.48
C ALA A 258 -4.17 10.56 -24.26
N ALA A 259 -3.96 10.18 -25.52
CA ALA A 259 -5.02 9.62 -26.36
C ALA A 259 -5.59 8.31 -25.81
N ASN A 260 -4.71 7.39 -25.38
CA ASN A 260 -5.13 6.13 -24.78
C ASN A 260 -5.84 6.34 -23.44
N ALA A 261 -5.32 7.23 -22.60
CA ALA A 261 -5.94 7.56 -21.33
C ALA A 261 -7.35 8.12 -21.51
N GLN A 262 -7.56 9.03 -22.48
CA GLN A 262 -8.88 9.58 -22.79
C GLN A 262 -9.85 8.49 -23.27
N LYS A 263 -9.42 7.65 -24.22
CA LYS A 263 -10.21 6.50 -24.71
C LYS A 263 -10.62 5.55 -23.58
N ARG A 264 -9.70 5.27 -22.64
CA ARG A 264 -9.95 4.40 -21.48
C ARG A 264 -10.91 5.01 -20.47
N VAL A 265 -10.76 6.29 -20.16
CA VAL A 265 -11.71 7.01 -19.28
C VAL A 265 -13.11 6.97 -19.87
N GLU A 266 -13.26 7.21 -21.17
CA GLU A 266 -14.54 7.12 -21.87
C GLU A 266 -15.14 5.71 -21.77
N PHE A 267 -14.33 4.67 -22.01
CA PHE A 267 -14.77 3.28 -21.86
C PHE A 267 -15.24 2.97 -20.42
N PHE A 268 -14.45 3.33 -19.41
CA PHE A 268 -14.80 3.11 -18.01
C PHE A 268 -16.10 3.82 -17.62
N GLN A 269 -16.29 5.06 -18.07
CA GLN A 269 -17.50 5.82 -17.77
C GLN A 269 -18.73 5.26 -18.50
N SER A 270 -18.63 4.99 -19.80
CA SER A 270 -19.78 4.63 -20.65
C SER A 270 -20.14 3.14 -20.61
N GLN A 271 -19.14 2.25 -20.60
CA GLN A 271 -19.37 0.81 -20.73
C GLN A 271 -19.32 0.06 -19.40
N VAL A 272 -18.62 0.60 -18.40
CA VAL A 272 -18.50 -0.04 -17.08
C VAL A 272 -19.46 0.61 -16.09
N LEU A 273 -19.28 1.89 -15.80
CA LEU A 273 -20.04 2.58 -14.75
C LEU A 273 -21.49 2.87 -15.17
N ALA A 274 -21.72 3.44 -16.36
CA ALA A 274 -23.07 3.76 -16.82
C ALA A 274 -23.93 2.53 -17.12
N ALA A 275 -23.31 1.40 -17.47
CA ALA A 275 -24.00 0.12 -17.66
C ALA A 275 -24.39 -0.57 -16.33
N GLY A 276 -24.01 -0.01 -15.18
CA GLY A 276 -24.38 -0.49 -13.85
C GLY A 276 -23.81 -1.88 -13.53
N VAL A 277 -24.60 -2.69 -12.82
CA VAL A 277 -24.16 -4.00 -12.31
C VAL A 277 -23.63 -4.91 -13.44
N LEU A 278 -24.32 -4.96 -14.57
CA LEU A 278 -23.91 -5.79 -15.71
C LEU A 278 -22.57 -5.34 -16.32
N GLY A 279 -22.32 -4.03 -16.40
CA GLY A 279 -21.05 -3.50 -16.89
C GLY A 279 -19.90 -3.83 -15.96
N ILE A 280 -20.12 -3.67 -14.65
CA ILE A 280 -19.15 -3.99 -13.60
C ILE A 280 -18.81 -5.49 -13.60
N GLU A 281 -19.82 -6.37 -13.71
CA GLU A 281 -19.61 -7.81 -13.75
C GLU A 281 -18.80 -8.24 -14.98
N LYS A 282 -19.17 -7.76 -16.17
CA LYS A 282 -18.42 -8.04 -17.40
C LYS A 282 -16.98 -7.57 -17.31
N PHE A 283 -16.75 -6.37 -16.77
CA PHE A 283 -15.40 -5.83 -16.59
C PHE A 283 -14.56 -6.67 -15.61
N LYS A 284 -15.14 -7.10 -14.50
CA LYS A 284 -14.50 -8.01 -13.53
C LYS A 284 -14.21 -9.38 -14.17
N ASP A 285 -15.12 -9.92 -14.96
CA ASP A 285 -14.97 -11.23 -15.59
C ASP A 285 -13.94 -11.22 -16.74
N ALA A 286 -13.70 -10.06 -17.33
CA ALA A 286 -12.61 -9.83 -18.28
C ALA A 286 -11.25 -9.57 -17.60
N ALA A 287 -11.21 -9.31 -16.29
CA ALA A 287 -9.96 -9.02 -15.60
C ALA A 287 -9.05 -10.26 -15.49
N PRO A 288 -7.72 -10.08 -15.54
CA PRO A 288 -6.77 -11.16 -15.33
C PRO A 288 -7.03 -11.92 -14.01
N PRO A 289 -6.73 -13.24 -13.94
CA PRO A 289 -7.02 -14.04 -12.75
C PRO A 289 -6.45 -13.46 -11.45
N ALA A 290 -5.23 -12.91 -11.48
CA ALA A 290 -4.59 -12.29 -10.33
C ALA A 290 -5.33 -11.02 -9.86
N ALA A 291 -5.77 -10.17 -10.79
CA ALA A 291 -6.54 -8.97 -10.49
C ALA A 291 -7.93 -9.31 -9.91
N ARG A 292 -8.57 -10.37 -10.44
CA ARG A 292 -9.85 -10.89 -9.92
C ARG A 292 -9.72 -11.48 -8.52
N ALA A 293 -8.65 -12.23 -8.26
CA ALA A 293 -8.36 -12.74 -6.92
C ALA A 293 -8.14 -11.60 -5.91
N ALA A 294 -7.46 -10.53 -6.31
CA ALA A 294 -7.31 -9.32 -5.48
C ALA A 294 -8.68 -8.66 -5.20
N TYR A 295 -9.52 -8.50 -6.23
CA TYR A 295 -10.90 -8.01 -6.09
C TYR A 295 -11.69 -8.83 -5.06
N GLU A 296 -11.70 -10.15 -5.20
CA GLU A 296 -12.45 -11.06 -4.33
C GLU A 296 -11.96 -11.00 -2.87
N ARG A 297 -10.64 -10.94 -2.66
CA ARG A 297 -10.04 -10.79 -1.34
C ARG A 297 -10.48 -9.48 -0.67
N ILE A 298 -10.51 -8.37 -1.41
CA ILE A 298 -10.93 -7.06 -0.88
C ILE A 298 -12.41 -7.09 -0.52
N VAL A 299 -13.26 -7.60 -1.42
CA VAL A 299 -14.72 -7.68 -1.21
C VAL A 299 -15.11 -8.60 -0.04
N ALA A 300 -14.32 -9.65 0.19
CA ALA A 300 -14.50 -10.57 1.30
C ALA A 300 -14.04 -9.98 2.65
N ALA A 301 -13.26 -8.89 2.65
CA ALA A 301 -12.75 -8.30 3.86
C ALA A 301 -13.87 -7.88 4.83
N ARG A 302 -13.72 -8.26 6.10
CA ARG A 302 -14.61 -7.87 7.19
C ARG A 302 -13.78 -7.23 8.28
N VAL A 303 -14.08 -5.97 8.59
CA VAL A 303 -13.40 -5.22 9.64
C VAL A 303 -14.16 -5.45 10.94
N GLU A 304 -13.58 -6.25 11.83
CA GLU A 304 -14.12 -6.42 13.18
C GLU A 304 -13.94 -5.11 13.96
N THR A 305 -15.05 -4.50 14.36
CA THR A 305 -15.11 -3.45 15.39
C THR A 305 -15.44 -4.05 16.75
N VAL A 306 -15.13 -3.36 17.85
CA VAL A 306 -15.49 -3.80 19.22
C VAL A 306 -16.98 -4.15 19.31
N ARG A 307 -17.83 -3.28 18.78
CA ARG A 307 -19.27 -3.50 18.66
C ARG A 307 -19.63 -4.75 17.85
N SER A 308 -18.98 -4.99 16.71
CA SER A 308 -19.25 -6.20 15.91
C SER A 308 -18.83 -7.49 16.62
N ARG A 309 -17.81 -7.43 17.49
CA ARG A 309 -17.38 -8.56 18.31
C ARG A 309 -18.39 -8.83 19.41
N GLU A 310 -18.90 -7.79 20.06
CA GLU A 310 -20.00 -7.87 21.05
C GLU A 310 -21.27 -8.42 20.40
N ASP A 311 -21.74 -7.86 19.28
CA ASP A 311 -22.91 -8.32 18.53
C ASP A 311 -22.78 -9.79 18.05
N ARG A 312 -21.55 -10.25 17.76
CA ARG A 312 -21.28 -11.66 17.39
C ARG A 312 -21.30 -12.55 18.63
N LEU A 313 -20.71 -12.12 19.73
CA LEU A 313 -20.74 -12.85 21.00
C LEU A 313 -22.17 -12.96 21.52
N GLU A 314 -22.95 -11.89 21.47
CA GLU A 314 -24.37 -11.90 21.82
C GLU A 314 -25.16 -12.88 20.95
N ARG A 315 -24.93 -12.92 19.63
CA ARG A 315 -25.56 -13.91 18.74
C ARG A 315 -25.09 -15.34 18.98
N ALA A 316 -23.85 -15.54 19.39
CA ALA A 316 -23.31 -16.87 19.72
C ALA A 316 -23.80 -17.38 21.09
N ILE A 317 -24.16 -16.47 21.99
CA ILE A 317 -24.69 -16.77 23.33
C ILE A 317 -26.22 -16.85 23.31
N ALA A 318 -26.88 -16.22 22.33
CA ALA A 318 -28.32 -16.34 22.14
C ALA A 318 -28.68 -17.81 21.82
N PRO A 319 -29.51 -18.48 22.65
CA PRO A 319 -29.94 -19.84 22.35
C PRO A 319 -30.70 -19.82 21.01
N ALA A 320 -30.37 -20.76 20.13
CA ALA A 320 -31.11 -20.99 18.89
C ALA A 320 -32.59 -21.16 19.28
N ARG A 321 -33.40 -20.12 19.04
CA ARG A 321 -34.83 -20.21 19.29
C ARG A 321 -35.42 -21.13 18.22
N PRO A 322 -36.18 -22.17 18.60
CA PRO A 322 -36.90 -23.02 17.66
C PRO A 322 -37.96 -22.22 16.89
#